data_AF-A0A9X1ZV60-F1
#
_entry.id   AF-A0A9X1ZV60-F1
#
_cell.length_a   1.000
_cell.length_b   1.000
_cell.length_c   1.000
_cell.angle_alpha   90.00
_cell.angle_beta   90.00
_cell.angle_gamma   90.00
#
_symmetry.space_group_name_H-M   'P 1'
#
loop_
_entity.id
_entity.type
_entity.pdbx_description
1 polymer ?
#
loop_
_entity_poly.entity_id
_entity_poly.type
_entity_poly.pdbx_seq_one_letter_code
_entity_poly.pdbx_strand_id
1 'polypeptide(L)'
;MKQRYYFIFIVIFFSIGWKETNQVRKQNLTDYSLKKIENLGKLQEDTSAIDTLINDDFVHSCIKGMFVKARDKSFRKVMIFVENKHNKDITDTVINLSFKLDEIVIYSSKNNKILRSARIKNDGSELNNIRIGMKLSNFKDILGEDISNQIELLTVSNLEQTNRFDFQFRNKILAEINYDGYLD
;
A
#
# COMPACT_ATOMS: atom_id res chain seq x y z
N MET A 1 -6.04 20.64 77.09
CA MET A 1 -4.56 20.60 77.06
C MET A 1 -4.12 20.06 75.71
N LYS A 2 -3.16 20.74 75.07
CA LYS A 2 -2.60 20.43 73.75
C LYS A 2 -1.68 19.21 73.84
N GLN A 3 -1.77 18.29 72.88
CA GLN A 3 -0.61 17.52 72.43
C GLN A 3 -0.67 17.37 70.91
N ARG A 4 0.34 17.93 70.26
CA ARG A 4 0.66 17.76 68.84
C ARG A 4 1.57 16.55 68.73
N TYR A 5 1.28 15.64 67.82
CA TYR A 5 2.25 14.65 67.37
C TYR A 5 2.31 14.68 65.84
N TYR A 6 3.49 15.06 65.36
CA TYR A 6 3.93 14.86 63.98
C TYR A 6 4.15 13.37 63.76
N PHE A 7 3.65 12.82 62.66
CA PHE A 7 4.13 11.53 62.15
C PHE A 7 4.44 11.65 60.66
N ILE A 8 5.66 11.22 60.34
CA ILE A 8 6.39 11.36 59.08
C ILE A 8 5.83 10.37 58.06
N PHE A 9 5.58 10.84 56.83
CA PHE A 9 5.30 9.99 55.68
C PHE A 9 6.61 9.32 55.21
N ILE A 10 6.71 8.00 55.34
CA ILE A 10 7.74 7.19 54.70
C ILE A 10 7.09 6.50 53.50
N VAL A 11 7.45 6.92 52.30
CA VAL A 11 7.06 6.25 51.05
C VAL A 11 8.09 5.16 50.74
N ILE A 12 7.68 3.90 50.87
CA ILE A 12 8.45 2.75 50.40
C ILE A 12 8.01 2.43 48.97
N PHE A 13 8.84 2.77 47.97
CA PHE A 13 8.72 2.23 46.62
C PHE A 13 9.57 0.97 46.52
N PHE A 14 8.95 -0.20 46.62
CA PHE A 14 9.53 -1.45 46.13
C PHE A 14 8.43 -2.37 45.59
N SER A 15 8.28 -2.35 44.27
CA SER A 15 7.87 -3.53 43.50
C SER A 15 8.40 -3.39 42.09
N ILE A 16 9.56 -4.01 41.90
CA ILE A 16 10.19 -4.34 40.63
C ILE A 16 9.25 -5.29 39.87
N GLY A 17 8.67 -4.82 38.77
CA GLY A 17 7.98 -5.64 37.78
C GLY A 17 8.97 -6.12 36.72
N TRP A 18 9.20 -7.43 36.66
CA TRP A 18 10.05 -8.11 35.68
C TRP A 18 9.20 -8.54 34.46
N LYS A 19 9.76 -8.33 33.26
CA LYS A 19 9.45 -8.94 31.93
C LYS A 19 8.30 -8.33 31.11
N GLU A 20 8.64 -7.33 30.32
CA GLU A 20 8.01 -7.07 29.03
C GLU A 20 9.02 -7.31 27.89
N THR A 21 8.78 -8.36 27.10
CA THR A 21 9.33 -8.51 25.76
C THR A 21 8.33 -9.35 24.99
N ASN A 22 7.48 -8.66 24.20
CA ASN A 22 6.76 -9.12 23.00
C ASN A 22 5.50 -8.27 22.70
N GLN A 23 5.56 -6.93 22.81
CA GLN A 23 4.51 -6.05 22.27
C GLN A 23 5.01 -5.01 21.24
N VAL A 24 6.32 -4.72 21.19
CA VAL A 24 6.89 -3.69 20.30
C VAL A 24 6.75 -4.03 18.80
N ARG A 25 6.62 -5.32 18.41
CA ARG A 25 6.52 -5.69 16.98
C ARG A 25 5.09 -5.61 16.42
N LYS A 26 4.04 -5.76 17.26
CA LYS A 26 2.65 -5.58 16.83
C LYS A 26 2.26 -4.11 16.81
N GLN A 27 2.72 -3.30 17.78
CA GLN A 27 2.44 -1.86 17.79
C GLN A 27 3.02 -1.15 16.55
N ASN A 28 4.24 -1.46 16.12
CA ASN A 28 4.84 -0.78 14.96
C ASN A 28 4.16 -1.09 13.61
N LEU A 29 3.57 -2.28 13.42
CA LEU A 29 2.79 -2.57 12.21
C LEU A 29 1.39 -1.94 12.27
N THR A 30 0.77 -1.94 13.45
CA THR A 30 -0.56 -1.37 13.64
C THR A 30 -0.52 0.16 13.60
N ASP A 31 0.53 0.79 14.16
CA ASP A 31 0.79 2.23 14.06
C ASP A 31 1.22 2.64 12.66
N TYR A 32 1.96 1.82 11.90
CA TYR A 32 2.25 2.16 10.50
C TYR A 32 0.98 2.09 9.64
N SER A 33 0.10 1.10 9.87
CA SER A 33 -1.20 1.04 9.19
C SER A 33 -2.18 2.14 9.65
N LEU A 34 -2.25 2.45 10.95
CA LEU A 34 -3.12 3.49 11.50
C LEU A 34 -2.61 4.88 11.14
N LYS A 35 -1.30 5.12 11.12
CA LYS A 35 -0.70 6.38 10.66
C LYS A 35 -0.80 6.54 9.14
N LYS A 36 -0.84 5.45 8.36
CA LYS A 36 -1.16 5.51 6.91
C LYS A 36 -2.66 5.80 6.69
N ILE A 37 -3.55 5.26 7.52
CA ILE A 37 -4.99 5.53 7.48
C ILE A 37 -5.32 6.95 7.99
N GLU A 38 -4.65 7.44 9.04
CA GLU A 38 -4.77 8.83 9.52
C GLU A 38 -4.15 9.85 8.54
N ASN A 39 -3.08 9.49 7.82
CA ASN A 39 -2.56 10.35 6.75
C ASN A 39 -3.38 10.27 5.45
N LEU A 40 -4.27 9.28 5.29
CA LEU A 40 -5.33 9.31 4.27
C LEU A 40 -6.53 10.17 4.74
N GLY A 41 -6.82 10.19 6.04
CA GLY A 41 -7.92 10.97 6.65
C GLY A 41 -7.61 12.44 6.96
N LYS A 42 -6.40 12.93 6.64
CA LYS A 42 -6.00 14.34 6.73
C LYS A 42 -5.36 14.85 5.44
N LEU A 43 -5.83 14.38 4.29
CA LEU A 43 -5.79 15.24 3.11
C LEU A 43 -6.87 16.30 3.32
N GLN A 44 -6.47 17.57 3.30
CA GLN A 44 -7.38 18.71 3.22
C GLN A 44 -8.54 18.40 2.27
N GLU A 45 -9.76 18.76 2.67
CA GLU A 45 -10.87 19.03 1.77
C GLU A 45 -10.47 20.18 0.82
N ASP A 46 -9.58 19.89 -0.12
CA ASP A 46 -9.69 20.42 -1.47
C ASP A 46 -10.58 19.43 -2.19
N THR A 47 -11.67 19.88 -2.81
CA THR A 47 -12.66 19.01 -3.45
C THR A 47 -12.07 18.41 -4.74
N SER A 48 -11.08 17.54 -4.58
CA SER A 48 -10.45 16.75 -5.63
C SER A 48 -11.54 15.89 -6.26
N ALA A 49 -11.73 16.01 -7.57
CA ALA A 49 -12.71 15.20 -8.28
C ALA A 49 -12.23 13.74 -8.33
N ILE A 50 -12.83 12.92 -7.48
CA ILE A 50 -12.59 11.48 -7.39
C ILE A 50 -13.66 10.76 -8.20
N ASP A 51 -13.25 9.77 -8.98
CA ASP A 51 -14.13 8.86 -9.70
C ASP A 51 -13.79 7.41 -9.36
N THR A 52 -14.76 6.51 -9.44
CA THR A 52 -14.59 5.10 -9.07
C THR A 52 -15.36 4.18 -10.01
N LEU A 53 -14.68 3.13 -10.49
CA LEU A 53 -15.19 2.18 -11.45
C LEU A 53 -14.94 0.73 -10.98
N ILE A 54 -15.91 -0.15 -11.26
CA ILE A 54 -15.70 -1.60 -11.20
C ILE A 54 -15.46 -2.09 -12.63
N ASN A 55 -14.29 -2.67 -12.90
CA ASN A 55 -13.94 -3.24 -14.20
C ASN A 55 -12.90 -4.36 -14.04
N ASP A 56 -13.39 -5.59 -13.91
CA ASP A 56 -12.57 -6.79 -13.69
C ASP A 56 -11.56 -7.05 -14.81
N ASP A 57 -11.98 -6.89 -16.07
CA ASP A 57 -11.12 -7.14 -17.23
C ASP A 57 -9.96 -6.16 -17.29
N PHE A 58 -10.22 -4.87 -17.04
CA PHE A 58 -9.19 -3.84 -17.02
C PHE A 58 -8.20 -4.07 -15.86
N VAL A 59 -8.69 -4.40 -14.66
CA VAL A 59 -7.85 -4.71 -13.50
C VAL A 59 -6.97 -5.93 -13.77
N HIS A 60 -7.54 -7.02 -14.30
CA HIS A 60 -6.77 -8.21 -14.64
C HIS A 60 -5.70 -7.94 -15.69
N SER A 61 -6.04 -7.14 -16.71
CA SER A 61 -5.11 -6.69 -17.74
C SER A 61 -3.94 -5.89 -17.16
N CYS A 62 -4.22 -4.96 -16.23
CA CYS A 62 -3.21 -4.19 -15.52
C CYS A 62 -2.32 -5.06 -14.63
N ILE A 63 -2.88 -6.03 -13.90
CA ILE A 63 -2.08 -6.98 -13.09
C ILE A 63 -1.12 -7.78 -13.97
N LYS A 64 -1.58 -8.29 -15.12
CA LYS A 64 -0.69 -8.95 -16.10
C LYS A 64 0.42 -8.02 -16.56
N GLY A 65 0.08 -6.76 -16.88
CA GLY A 65 1.05 -5.73 -17.23
C GLY A 65 2.11 -5.51 -16.14
N MET A 66 1.71 -5.50 -14.87
CA MET A 66 2.64 -5.37 -13.74
C MET A 66 3.59 -6.55 -13.64
N PHE A 67 3.11 -7.78 -13.85
CA PHE A 67 3.98 -8.96 -13.88
C PHE A 67 4.94 -8.96 -15.06
N VAL A 68 4.58 -8.37 -16.20
CA VAL A 68 5.50 -8.15 -17.33
C VAL A 68 6.55 -7.11 -16.93
N LYS A 69 6.14 -5.96 -16.40
CA LYS A 69 7.04 -4.89 -15.94
C LYS A 69 8.02 -5.39 -14.87
N ALA A 70 7.57 -6.23 -13.95
CA ALA A 70 8.37 -6.83 -12.88
C ALA A 70 9.50 -7.77 -13.38
N ARG A 71 9.50 -8.14 -14.67
CA ARG A 71 10.58 -8.94 -15.30
C ARG A 71 11.69 -8.07 -15.89
N ASP A 72 11.52 -6.75 -15.93
CA ASP A 72 12.53 -5.84 -16.43
C ASP A 72 13.80 -5.93 -15.58
N LYS A 73 14.96 -6.04 -16.26
CA LYS A 73 16.28 -6.22 -15.64
C LYS A 73 16.78 -4.99 -14.90
N SER A 74 16.18 -3.81 -15.14
CA SER A 74 16.50 -2.57 -14.45
C SER A 74 16.06 -2.56 -12.98
N PHE A 75 15.09 -3.40 -12.60
CA PHE A 75 14.66 -3.52 -11.22
C PHE A 75 15.72 -4.21 -10.35
N ARG A 76 16.10 -3.53 -9.28
CA ARG A 76 16.82 -4.16 -8.17
C ARG A 76 15.84 -5.05 -7.41
N LYS A 77 16.20 -6.32 -7.27
CA LYS A 77 15.40 -7.34 -6.58
C LYS A 77 15.95 -7.65 -5.18
N VAL A 78 15.08 -7.58 -4.18
CA VAL A 78 15.35 -8.01 -2.80
C VAL A 78 14.30 -9.05 -2.41
N MET A 79 14.76 -10.22 -1.96
CA MET A 79 13.89 -11.30 -1.50
C MET A 79 13.93 -11.38 0.02
N ILE A 80 12.76 -11.52 0.63
CA ILE A 80 12.59 -11.70 2.07
C ILE A 80 11.80 -12.98 2.28
N PHE A 81 12.40 -13.96 2.94
CA PHE A 81 11.75 -15.20 3.30
C PHE A 81 10.88 -15.00 4.54
N VAL A 82 9.65 -15.49 4.50
CA VAL A 82 8.67 -15.38 5.58
C VAL A 82 8.02 -16.73 5.83
N GLU A 83 7.82 -17.09 7.10
CA GLU A 83 7.08 -18.30 7.47
C GLU A 83 5.62 -18.16 7.03
N ASN A 84 5.06 -19.19 6.38
CA ASN A 84 3.67 -19.17 5.96
C ASN A 84 2.74 -19.22 7.20
N LYS A 85 1.73 -18.35 7.20
CA LYS A 85 0.80 -18.19 8.33
C LYS A 85 -0.08 -19.43 8.58
N HIS A 86 -0.32 -20.24 7.57
CA HIS A 86 -1.21 -21.40 7.62
C HIS A 86 -0.46 -22.73 7.75
N ASN A 87 0.82 -22.79 7.34
CA ASN A 87 1.63 -23.99 7.42
C ASN A 87 3.12 -23.65 7.58
N LYS A 88 3.68 -23.96 8.76
CA LYS A 88 5.07 -23.64 9.14
C LYS A 88 6.13 -24.34 8.29
N ASP A 89 5.78 -25.45 7.64
CA ASP A 89 6.69 -26.19 6.77
C ASP A 89 6.85 -25.52 5.40
N ILE A 90 6.04 -24.49 5.11
CA ILE A 90 6.12 -23.70 3.88
C ILE A 90 6.82 -22.37 4.19
N THR A 91 7.90 -22.11 3.45
CA THR A 91 8.53 -20.79 3.42
C THR A 91 8.03 -20.01 2.22
N ASP A 92 7.41 -18.86 2.49
CA ASP A 92 6.99 -17.91 1.48
C ASP A 92 8.08 -16.87 1.24
N THR A 93 7.95 -16.12 0.15
CA THR A 93 8.92 -15.10 -0.24
C THR A 93 8.18 -13.82 -0.62
N VAL A 94 8.53 -12.72 0.04
CA VAL A 94 8.19 -11.37 -0.40
C VAL A 94 9.33 -10.87 -1.27
N ILE A 95 9.00 -10.52 -2.51
CA ILE A 95 9.94 -10.02 -3.50
C ILE A 95 9.68 -8.53 -3.68
N ASN A 96 10.61 -7.69 -3.22
CA ASN A 96 10.59 -6.26 -3.44
C ASN A 96 11.43 -5.93 -4.67
N LEU A 97 10.81 -5.29 -5.65
CA LEU A 97 11.43 -4.81 -6.88
C LEU A 97 11.40 -3.28 -6.82
N SER A 98 12.56 -2.64 -7.01
CA SER A 98 12.66 -1.18 -7.04
C SER A 98 13.51 -0.70 -8.23
N PHE A 99 13.05 0.34 -8.91
CA PHE A 99 13.80 1.04 -9.94
C PHE A 99 13.45 2.52 -9.92
N LYS A 100 14.38 3.37 -9.49
CA LYS A 100 14.14 4.82 -9.29
C LYS A 100 12.89 5.04 -8.40
N LEU A 101 11.80 5.58 -8.96
CA LEU A 101 10.54 5.85 -8.25
C LEU A 101 9.51 4.72 -8.37
N ASP A 102 9.78 3.69 -9.19
CA ASP A 102 8.90 2.55 -9.34
C ASP A 102 9.22 1.49 -8.27
N GLU A 103 8.16 0.99 -7.64
CA GLU A 103 8.20 -0.07 -6.64
C GLU A 103 7.13 -1.12 -6.95
N ILE A 104 7.51 -2.39 -6.91
CA ILE A 104 6.59 -3.52 -7.09
C ILE A 104 6.89 -4.55 -6.00
N VAL A 105 5.85 -4.97 -5.29
CA VAL A 105 5.94 -6.01 -4.25
C VAL A 105 5.15 -7.22 -4.69
N ILE A 106 5.81 -8.37 -4.76
CA ILE A 106 5.20 -9.65 -5.14
C ILE A 106 5.31 -10.60 -3.95
N TYR A 107 4.20 -11.23 -3.60
CA TYR A 107 4.18 -12.38 -2.72
C TYR A 107 4.33 -13.66 -3.54
N SER A 108 5.20 -14.58 -3.11
CA SER A 108 5.44 -15.85 -3.77
C SER A 108 5.35 -16.97 -2.75
N SER A 109 4.47 -17.94 -2.98
CA SER A 109 4.33 -19.14 -2.16
C SER A 109 4.30 -20.37 -3.05
N LYS A 110 5.21 -21.31 -2.83
CA LYS A 110 5.41 -22.50 -3.68
C LYS A 110 5.49 -22.12 -5.18
N ASN A 111 4.38 -22.28 -5.91
CA ASN A 111 4.28 -22.03 -7.36
C ASN A 111 3.39 -20.82 -7.71
N ASN A 112 2.81 -20.16 -6.72
CA ASN A 112 1.91 -19.03 -6.92
C ASN A 112 2.65 -17.72 -6.66
N LYS A 113 2.43 -16.76 -7.54
CA LYS A 113 2.87 -15.37 -7.38
C LYS A 113 1.65 -14.47 -7.40
N ILE A 114 1.56 -13.59 -6.41
CA ILE A 114 0.48 -12.63 -6.29
C ILE A 114 1.11 -11.26 -6.21
N LEU A 115 0.59 -10.32 -7.01
CA LEU A 115 0.97 -8.92 -6.89
C LEU A 115 0.37 -8.42 -5.58
N ARG A 116 1.21 -7.91 -4.68
CA ARG A 116 0.76 -7.43 -3.37
C ARG A 116 0.50 -5.93 -3.40
N SER A 117 1.46 -5.18 -3.93
CA SER A 117 1.33 -3.74 -4.09
C SER A 117 2.25 -3.27 -5.21
N ALA A 118 1.91 -2.14 -5.82
CA ALA A 118 2.81 -1.45 -6.74
C ALA A 118 2.62 0.06 -6.65
N ARG A 119 3.68 0.79 -6.99
CA ARG A 119 3.70 2.22 -7.18
C ARG A 119 4.54 2.51 -8.41
N ILE A 120 3.93 3.00 -9.48
CA ILE A 120 4.60 3.37 -10.73
C ILE A 120 4.53 4.87 -10.90
N LYS A 121 5.70 5.50 -11.03
CA LYS A 121 5.85 6.96 -11.01
C LYS A 121 6.98 7.48 -11.89
N ASN A 122 7.89 6.63 -12.36
CA ASN A 122 8.94 7.07 -13.25
C ASN A 122 8.36 7.68 -14.54
N ASP A 123 8.90 8.81 -14.97
CA ASP A 123 8.50 9.42 -16.24
C ASP A 123 8.69 8.44 -17.40
N GLY A 124 7.65 8.29 -18.21
CA GLY A 124 7.65 7.36 -19.34
C GLY A 124 7.50 5.88 -18.96
N SER A 125 7.38 5.53 -17.67
CA SER A 125 7.07 4.16 -17.29
C SER A 125 5.72 3.74 -17.86
N GLU A 126 5.70 2.57 -18.45
CA GLU A 126 4.52 2.02 -19.10
C GLU A 126 3.99 0.79 -18.37
N LEU A 127 2.67 0.66 -18.40
CA LEU A 127 1.85 -0.45 -17.94
C LEU A 127 0.76 -0.68 -18.99
N ASN A 128 0.88 -1.70 -19.83
CA ASN A 128 -0.21 -2.11 -20.73
C ASN A 128 -0.80 -0.94 -21.56
N ASN A 129 0.06 -0.23 -22.33
CA ASN A 129 -0.27 0.99 -23.09
C ASN A 129 -0.59 2.24 -22.25
N ILE A 130 -0.75 2.11 -20.93
CA ILE A 130 -0.88 3.24 -20.00
C ILE A 130 0.51 3.72 -19.63
N ARG A 131 0.81 5.00 -19.84
CA ARG A 131 2.14 5.57 -19.61
C ARG A 131 2.10 6.75 -18.66
N ILE A 132 2.99 6.78 -17.68
CA ILE A 132 3.20 7.98 -16.85
C ILE A 132 3.56 9.16 -17.78
N GLY A 133 2.88 10.28 -17.60
CA GLY A 133 2.96 11.46 -18.46
C GLY A 133 1.94 11.50 -19.61
N MET A 134 1.07 10.49 -19.76
CA MET A 134 0.00 10.54 -20.76
C MET A 134 -1.13 11.48 -20.36
N LYS A 135 -1.83 12.05 -21.36
CA LYS A 135 -3.01 12.89 -21.14
C LYS A 135 -4.20 12.06 -20.68
N LEU A 136 -5.05 12.64 -19.83
CA LEU A 136 -6.32 12.06 -19.38
C LEU A 136 -7.19 11.63 -20.57
N SER A 137 -7.25 12.42 -21.65
CA SER A 137 -7.99 12.07 -22.86
C SER A 137 -7.55 10.72 -23.44
N ASN A 138 -6.24 10.53 -23.60
CA ASN A 138 -5.68 9.29 -24.15
C ASN A 138 -5.89 8.11 -23.18
N PHE A 139 -5.90 8.38 -21.87
CA PHE A 139 -6.22 7.37 -20.88
C PHE A 139 -7.68 6.93 -20.97
N LYS A 140 -8.61 7.88 -21.14
CA LYS A 140 -10.04 7.58 -21.37
C LYS A 140 -10.25 6.71 -22.60
N ASP A 141 -9.53 6.99 -23.69
CA ASP A 141 -9.60 6.19 -24.91
C ASP A 141 -9.16 4.74 -24.69
N ILE A 142 -8.15 4.51 -23.83
CA ILE A 142 -7.70 3.16 -23.46
C ILE A 142 -8.69 2.48 -22.52
N LEU A 143 -9.22 3.21 -21.55
CA LEU A 143 -10.16 2.69 -20.56
C LEU A 143 -11.49 2.30 -21.23
N GLY A 144 -11.94 3.07 -22.23
CA GLY A 144 -13.20 2.86 -22.93
C GLY A 144 -14.44 3.26 -22.11
N GLU A 145 -14.26 4.01 -21.03
CA GLU A 145 -15.32 4.40 -20.10
C GLU A 145 -15.46 5.92 -20.00
N ASP A 146 -16.68 6.39 -19.73
CA ASP A 146 -16.92 7.82 -19.54
C ASP A 146 -16.71 8.24 -18.08
N ILE A 147 -15.45 8.57 -17.77
CA ILE A 147 -15.04 9.16 -16.47
C ILE A 147 -15.01 10.69 -16.54
N SER A 148 -15.14 11.38 -15.40
CA SER A 148 -15.17 12.84 -15.40
C SER A 148 -13.91 13.50 -16.01
N ASN A 149 -14.08 14.61 -16.73
CA ASN A 149 -12.97 15.34 -17.38
C ASN A 149 -12.15 16.20 -16.40
N GLN A 150 -12.61 16.30 -15.15
CA GLN A 150 -11.98 17.09 -14.09
C GLN A 150 -11.31 16.21 -13.04
N ILE A 151 -11.27 14.90 -13.23
CA ILE A 151 -10.75 13.97 -12.23
C ILE A 151 -9.28 14.20 -11.94
N GLU A 152 -8.95 14.02 -10.67
CA GLU A 152 -7.58 14.00 -10.15
C GLU A 152 -7.21 12.60 -9.65
N LEU A 153 -8.21 11.78 -9.32
CA LEU A 153 -8.03 10.40 -8.91
C LEU A 153 -9.13 9.54 -9.53
N LEU A 154 -8.73 8.52 -10.28
CA LEU A 154 -9.61 7.42 -10.68
C LEU A 154 -9.22 6.17 -9.91
N THR A 155 -10.21 5.59 -9.23
CA THR A 155 -10.09 4.26 -8.64
C THR A 155 -10.73 3.23 -9.55
N VAL A 156 -10.03 2.17 -9.93
CA VAL A 156 -10.59 1.03 -10.67
C VAL A 156 -10.34 -0.25 -9.88
N SER A 157 -11.39 -1.01 -9.57
CA SER A 157 -11.26 -2.28 -8.87
C SER A 157 -12.01 -3.42 -9.55
N ASN A 158 -11.68 -4.65 -9.18
CA ASN A 158 -12.52 -5.81 -9.48
C ASN A 158 -13.80 -5.79 -8.63
N LEU A 159 -14.76 -6.64 -8.96
CA LEU A 159 -16.06 -6.71 -8.29
C LEU A 159 -15.93 -6.95 -6.78
N GLU A 160 -15.01 -7.83 -6.37
CA GLU A 160 -14.77 -8.14 -4.97
C GLU A 160 -13.93 -7.09 -4.23
N GLN A 161 -13.44 -6.06 -4.94
CA GLN A 161 -12.58 -5.00 -4.41
C GLN A 161 -11.30 -5.51 -3.73
N THR A 162 -10.88 -6.73 -4.05
CA THR A 162 -9.63 -7.33 -3.59
C THR A 162 -8.42 -6.87 -4.38
N ASN A 163 -8.64 -6.28 -5.56
CA ASN A 163 -7.62 -5.73 -6.44
C ASN A 163 -8.04 -4.32 -6.86
N ARG A 164 -7.26 -3.33 -6.47
CA ARG A 164 -7.56 -1.91 -6.74
C ARG A 164 -6.37 -1.21 -7.37
N PHE A 165 -6.63 -0.46 -8.42
CA PHE A 165 -5.71 0.51 -9.02
C PHE A 165 -6.20 1.93 -8.76
N ASP A 166 -5.27 2.79 -8.38
CA ASP A 166 -5.50 4.22 -8.19
C ASP A 166 -4.65 4.99 -9.21
N PHE A 167 -5.29 5.65 -10.16
CA PHE A 167 -4.67 6.45 -11.20
C PHE A 167 -4.76 7.94 -10.82
N GLN A 168 -3.62 8.54 -10.49
CA GLN A 168 -3.56 9.95 -10.09
C GLN A 168 -3.22 10.84 -11.27
N PHE A 169 -4.05 11.84 -11.51
CA PHE A 169 -3.87 12.84 -12.55
C PHE A 169 -3.50 14.20 -11.93
N ARG A 170 -2.52 14.87 -12.51
CA ARG A 170 -2.14 16.25 -12.17
C ARG A 170 -2.19 17.08 -13.43
N ASN A 171 -2.97 18.16 -13.43
CA ASN A 171 -3.18 18.97 -14.63
C ASN A 171 -3.61 18.13 -15.86
N LYS A 172 -4.48 17.13 -15.64
CA LYS A 172 -4.94 16.18 -16.67
C LYS A 172 -3.84 15.29 -17.27
N ILE A 173 -2.72 15.13 -16.57
CA ILE A 173 -1.63 14.22 -16.94
C ILE A 173 -1.52 13.13 -15.90
N LEU A 174 -1.46 11.86 -16.33
CA LEU A 174 -1.27 10.72 -15.43
C LEU A 174 0.11 10.81 -14.78
N ALA A 175 0.14 10.98 -13.46
CA ALA A 175 1.36 11.21 -12.69
C ALA A 175 1.79 9.99 -11.87
N GLU A 176 0.84 9.15 -11.46
CA GLU A 176 1.13 8.00 -10.60
C GLU A 176 0.08 6.91 -10.80
N ILE A 177 0.52 5.65 -10.77
CA ILE A 177 -0.35 4.47 -10.72
C ILE A 177 0.00 3.72 -9.45
N ASN A 178 -0.97 3.57 -8.55
CA ASN A 178 -0.84 2.71 -7.37
C ASN A 178 -1.69 1.46 -7.55
N TYR A 179 -1.22 0.35 -6.99
CA TYR A 179 -1.97 -0.89 -6.89
C TYR A 179 -1.92 -1.41 -5.47
N ASP A 180 -3.07 -1.86 -4.98
CA ASP A 180 -3.23 -2.54 -3.70
C ASP A 180 -3.99 -3.86 -3.92
N GLY A 181 -3.35 -4.97 -3.55
CA GLY A 181 -3.88 -6.32 -3.66
C GLY A 181 -4.08 -6.92 -2.28
N TYR A 182 -5.32 -7.29 -1.98
CA TYR A 182 -5.67 -8.02 -0.76
C TYR A 182 -5.11 -9.45 -0.81
N LEU A 183 -4.46 -9.85 0.28
CA LEU A 183 -3.94 -11.19 0.52
C LEU A 183 -4.51 -11.69 1.85
N ASP A 184 -5.22 -12.81 1.84
CA ASP A 184 -5.66 -13.53 3.05
C ASP A 184 -4.64 -14.62 3.45
#